data_AF-A0A2E5FSR0-F1
#
_entry.id   AF-A0A2E5FSR0-F1
#
_cell.length_a   1.000
_cell.length_b   1.000
_cell.length_c   1.000
_cell.angle_alpha   90.00
_cell.angle_beta   90.00
_cell.angle_gamma   90.00
#
_symmetry.space_group_name_H-M   'P 1'
#
loop_
_entity.id
_entity.type
_entity.pdbx_description
1 polymer ?
#
loop_
_entity_poly.entity_id
_entity_poly.type
_entity_poly.pdbx_seq_one_letter_code
_entity_poly.pdbx_strand_id
1 'polypeptide(L)'
;MDHERFQVGDEIIGDTPSDELARRLFSLEGVVGIHLNSNMITVKSDGSELSTERLIETISDLHIYYGDGIEVANGDEKVDLDT
;
A
#
# COMPACT_ATOMS: atom_id res chain seq x y z
N MET A 1 -1.86 12.34 -14.25
CA MET A 1 -1.67 11.79 -12.90
C MET A 1 -2.43 10.49 -12.93
N ASP A 2 -1.69 9.40 -13.06
CA ASP A 2 -2.25 8.12 -13.48
C ASP A 2 -3.19 7.58 -12.40
N HIS A 3 -4.35 7.06 -12.81
CA HIS A 3 -5.28 6.39 -11.91
C HIS A 3 -5.07 4.90 -12.11
N GLU A 4 -4.40 4.25 -11.16
CA GLU A 4 -4.08 2.83 -11.29
C GLU A 4 -5.26 1.97 -10.84
N ARG A 5 -5.63 0.99 -11.67
CA ARG A 5 -6.73 0.08 -11.41
C ARG A 5 -6.27 -1.35 -11.64
N PHE A 6 -6.59 -2.20 -10.68
CA PHE A 6 -6.28 -3.62 -10.72
C PHE A 6 -7.56 -4.42 -10.46
N GLN A 7 -7.69 -5.57 -11.12
CA GLN A 7 -8.74 -6.56 -10.87
C GLN A 7 -8.14 -7.93 -10.58
N VAL A 8 -8.91 -8.74 -9.85
CA VAL A 8 -8.52 -10.14 -9.62
C VAL A 8 -8.39 -10.86 -10.95
N GLY A 9 -7.27 -11.56 -11.14
CA GLY A 9 -6.94 -12.26 -12.39
C GLY A 9 -6.10 -11.43 -13.38
N ASP A 10 -5.88 -10.14 -13.13
CA ASP A 10 -4.89 -9.37 -13.88
C ASP A 10 -3.48 -9.90 -13.59
N GLU A 11 -2.66 -10.02 -14.63
CA GLU A 11 -1.24 -10.33 -14.47
C GLU A 11 -0.49 -9.04 -14.09
N ILE A 12 -0.06 -8.94 -12.83
CA ILE A 12 0.67 -7.79 -12.31
C ILE A 12 2.17 -8.04 -12.43
N ILE A 13 2.77 -7.60 -13.55
CA ILE A 13 4.16 -7.88 -13.94
C ILE A 13 5.17 -6.89 -13.32
N GLY A 14 4.72 -5.69 -12.93
CA GLY A 14 5.59 -4.62 -12.42
C GLY A 14 6.02 -4.81 -10.96
N ASP A 15 6.97 -4.00 -10.52
CA ASP A 15 7.52 -3.98 -9.15
C ASP A 15 7.41 -2.60 -8.49
N THR A 16 6.46 -1.78 -8.93
CA THR A 16 6.17 -0.50 -8.25
C THR A 16 5.51 -0.75 -6.89
N PRO A 17 5.50 0.24 -5.97
CA PRO A 17 4.75 0.12 -4.73
C PRO A 17 3.26 -0.20 -4.94
N SER A 18 2.65 0.34 -6.00
CA SER A 18 1.26 0.07 -6.39
C SER A 18 1.05 -1.39 -6.79
N ASP A 19 1.96 -1.96 -7.57
CA ASP A 19 1.92 -3.36 -7.99
C ASP A 19 1.98 -4.32 -6.79
N GLU A 20 2.90 -4.04 -5.86
CA GLU A 20 3.08 -4.85 -4.66
C GLU A 20 1.89 -4.73 -3.70
N LEU A 21 1.39 -3.51 -3.50
CA LEU A 21 0.16 -3.27 -2.73
C LEU A 21 -1.02 -4.06 -3.31
N ALA A 22 -1.19 -4.04 -4.64
CA ALA A 22 -2.25 -4.76 -5.30
C ALA A 22 -2.15 -6.27 -5.07
N ARG A 23 -0.97 -6.86 -5.26
CA ARG A 23 -0.72 -8.29 -4.99
C ARG A 23 -1.06 -8.70 -3.56
N ARG A 24 -0.63 -7.92 -2.58
CA ARG A 24 -0.91 -8.21 -1.16
C ARG A 24 -2.39 -8.10 -0.83
N LEU A 25 -3.06 -7.05 -1.30
CA LEU A 25 -4.49 -6.88 -1.07
C LEU A 25 -5.33 -7.97 -1.76
N PHE A 26 -4.94 -8.46 -2.95
CA PHE A 26 -5.60 -9.61 -3.58
C PHE A 26 -5.35 -10.94 -2.88
N SER A 27 -4.35 -11.02 -1.99
CA SER A 27 -4.16 -12.19 -1.14
C SER A 27 -5.17 -12.26 0.02
N LEU A 28 -5.92 -11.19 0.25
CA LEU A 28 -7.02 -11.17 1.21
C LEU A 28 -8.31 -11.70 0.58
N GLU A 29 -9.00 -12.58 1.30
CA GLU A 29 -10.30 -13.09 0.85
C GLU A 29 -11.31 -11.96 0.65
N GLY A 30 -12.12 -12.08 -0.39
CA GLY A 30 -13.19 -11.13 -0.71
C GLY A 30 -12.76 -9.91 -1.52
N VAL A 31 -11.46 -9.62 -1.68
CA VAL A 31 -10.99 -8.47 -2.48
C VAL A 31 -10.97 -8.82 -3.97
N VAL A 32 -11.69 -8.04 -4.79
CA VAL A 32 -11.81 -8.29 -6.25
C VAL A 32 -11.35 -7.14 -7.13
N GLY A 33 -11.13 -5.95 -6.55
CA GLY A 33 -10.62 -4.82 -7.31
C GLY A 33 -10.04 -3.73 -6.42
N ILE A 34 -9.05 -3.03 -6.96
CA ILE A 34 -8.31 -1.98 -6.27
C ILE A 34 -8.20 -0.79 -7.22
N HIS A 35 -8.46 0.41 -6.69
CA HIS A 35 -8.25 1.66 -7.42
C HIS A 35 -7.45 2.61 -6.54
N LEU A 36 -6.31 3.05 -7.07
CA LEU A 36 -5.40 3.97 -6.40
C LEU A 36 -5.57 5.36 -6.99
N ASN A 37 -5.81 6.33 -6.12
CA ASN A 37 -5.90 7.73 -6.49
C ASN A 37 -5.16 8.58 -5.45
N SER A 38 -3.96 9.05 -5.80
CA SER A 38 -3.09 9.82 -4.90
C SER A 38 -2.89 9.10 -3.55
N ASN A 39 -3.52 9.56 -2.47
CA ASN A 39 -3.44 8.97 -1.12
C ASN A 39 -4.66 8.13 -0.74
N MET A 40 -5.59 7.90 -1.67
CA MET A 40 -6.80 7.12 -1.43
C MET A 40 -6.71 5.77 -2.13
N ILE A 41 -6.94 4.71 -1.35
CA ILE A 41 -7.06 3.33 -1.81
C ILE A 41 -8.53 2.97 -1.73
N THR A 42 -9.16 2.70 -2.87
CA THR A 42 -10.52 2.15 -2.93
C THR A 42 -10.43 0.65 -3.15
N VAL A 43 -11.01 -0.13 -2.24
CA VAL A 43 -11.07 -1.59 -2.32
C VAL A 43 -12.50 -2.02 -2.65
N LYS A 44 -12.66 -2.89 -3.63
CA LYS A 44 -13.93 -3.50 -4.02
C LYS A 44 -14.01 -4.92 -3.48
N SER A 45 -15.10 -5.24 -2.78
CA SER A 45 -15.39 -6.61 -2.34
C SER A 45 -16.21 -7.40 -3.36
N ASP A 46 -16.17 -8.73 -3.27
CA ASP A 46 -17.05 -9.66 -3.97
C ASP A 46 -18.49 -9.70 -3.42
N GLY A 47 -18.79 -8.89 -2.40
CA GLY A 47 -20.03 -8.91 -1.65
C GLY A 47 -19.91 -9.49 -0.24
N SER A 48 -18.77 -10.09 0.10
CA SER A 48 -18.42 -10.44 1.48
C SER A 48 -18.00 -9.21 2.29
N GLU A 49 -18.08 -9.33 3.62
CA GLU A 49 -17.51 -8.34 4.53
C GLU A 49 -15.98 -8.50 4.55
N LEU A 50 -15.28 -7.38 4.33
CA LEU A 50 -13.83 -7.34 4.42
C LEU A 50 -13.39 -7.07 5.86
N SER A 51 -12.34 -7.74 6.31
CA SER A 51 -11.71 -7.43 7.59
C SER A 51 -10.93 -6.11 7.49
N THR A 52 -11.46 -5.07 8.12
CA THR A 52 -10.78 -3.77 8.23
C THR A 52 -9.41 -3.89 8.90
N GLU A 53 -9.28 -4.75 9.91
CA GLU A 53 -8.02 -4.99 10.61
C GLU A 53 -6.95 -5.55 9.66
N ARG A 54 -7.30 -6.58 8.87
CA ARG A 54 -6.37 -7.18 7.89
C ARG A 54 -5.98 -6.20 6.78
N LEU A 55 -6.91 -5.35 6.34
CA LEU A 55 -6.62 -4.29 5.37
C LEU A 55 -5.59 -3.30 5.93
N ILE A 56 -5.77 -2.85 7.17
CA ILE A 56 -4.85 -1.92 7.84
C ILE A 56 -3.47 -2.55 8.00
N GLU A 57 -3.39 -3.77 8.53
CA GLU A 57 -2.13 -4.51 8.69
C GLU A 57 -1.38 -4.59 7.35
N THR A 58 -2.06 -5.05 6.29
CA THR A 58 -1.47 -5.24 4.96
C THR A 58 -0.92 -3.94 4.35
N ILE A 59 -1.65 -2.84 4.48
CA ILE A 59 -1.24 -1.52 3.94
C ILE A 59 -0.09 -0.93 4.77
N SER A 60 -0.11 -1.12 6.08
CA SER A 60 0.90 -0.58 6.99
C SER A 60 2.24 -1.29 6.81
N ASP A 61 2.22 -2.61 6.63
CA ASP A 61 3.41 -3.42 6.35
C ASP A 61 4.09 -3.08 5.00
N LEU A 62 3.44 -2.32 4.13
CA LEU A 62 4.06 -1.82 2.90
C LEU A 62 5.00 -0.64 3.16
N HIS A 63 4.74 0.11 4.22
CA HIS A 63 5.48 1.31 4.55
C HIS A 63 6.50 1.00 5.65
N ILE A 64 7.74 0.79 5.24
CA ILE A 64 8.89 0.47 6.10
C ILE A 64 9.08 1.55 7.20
N TYR A 65 8.47 2.74 7.11
CA TYR A 65 8.60 3.80 8.10
C TYR A 65 7.51 3.82 9.20
N TYR A 66 6.51 2.92 9.15
CA TYR A 66 5.41 2.86 10.14
C TYR A 66 5.37 1.56 10.96
N GLY A 67 6.40 0.70 10.86
CA GLY A 67 6.51 -0.52 11.67
C GLY A 67 6.93 -0.24 13.11
N ASP A 68 6.37 -1.00 14.06
CA ASP A 68 6.74 -0.93 15.48
C ASP A 68 8.24 -1.28 15.63
N GLY A 69 9.02 -0.33 16.17
CA GLY A 69 10.47 -0.46 16.35
C GLY A 69 11.36 0.33 15.40
N ILE A 70 10.80 1.12 14.48
CA ILE A 70 11.58 1.99 13.60
C ILE A 70 11.57 3.42 14.14
N GLU A 71 12.71 3.87 14.67
CA GLU A 71 12.90 5.26 15.06
C GLU A 71 12.78 6.13 13.80
N VAL A 72 11.68 6.88 13.70
CA VAL A 72 11.50 7.90 12.68
C VAL A 72 12.67 8.87 12.80
N ALA A 73 13.55 8.91 11.79
CA ALA A 73 14.58 9.91 11.71
C ALA A 73 13.90 11.29 11.66
N ASN A 74 13.89 12.00 12.80
CA ASN A 74 13.40 13.36 12.87
C ASN A 74 14.34 14.21 12.00
N GLY A 75 13.83 14.72 10.88
CA GLY A 75 14.58 15.41 9.85
C GLY A 75 15.06 16.82 10.22
N ASP A 76 15.70 16.95 11.39
CA ASP A 76 16.31 18.19 11.86
C ASP A 76 17.85 18.10 11.88
N GLU A 77 18.47 17.30 11.00
CA GLU A 77 19.92 17.37 10.80
C GLU A 77 20.24 18.42 9.73
N LYS A 78 20.54 19.65 10.18
CA LYS A 78 21.28 20.61 9.35
C LYS A 78 22.69 20.07 9.12
N VAL A 79 22.92 19.49 7.95
CA VAL A 79 24.28 19.25 7.45
C VAL A 79 24.87 20.59 6.99
N ASP A 80 25.48 21.31 7.94
CA ASP A 80 26.42 22.37 7.63
C ASP A 80 27.72 21.67 7.20
N LEU A 81 27.91 21.50 5.90
CA LEU A 81 29.19 21.03 5.35
C LEU A 81 29.93 22.24 4.79
N ASP A 82 30.66 22.90 5.69
CA ASP A 82 31.70 23.87 5.35
C ASP A 82 32.88 23.12 4.69
N THR A 83 33.15 23.41 3.41
CA THR A 83 34.48 23.28 2.78
C THR A 83 34.57 24.21 1.57
#